data_AF-A0A6G1PID7-F1
#
_entry.id   AF-A0A6G1PID7-F1
#
_cell.length_a   1.000
_cell.length_b   1.000
_cell.length_c   1.000
_cell.angle_alpha   90.00
_cell.angle_beta   90.00
_cell.angle_gamma   90.00
#
_symmetry.space_group_name_H-M   'P 1'
#
loop_
_entity.id
_entity.type
_entity.pdbx_description
1 polymer ?
#
loop_
_entity_poly.entity_id
_entity_poly.type
_entity_poly.pdbx_seq_one_letter_code
_entity_poly.pdbx_strand_id
1 'polypeptide(L)'
;MLHRNLLQAAWLCCLLAVQMHSCPDNCSKCSGPEKDQCGKCRAGWTLHKNVCVDIDECGTELGKCPSNSYCFNTEGSFECRDCDPACVGCMGGGPARCRKCASGYRLIGSKCLDVDECSDRVLACLGLDEICTNTEGSFRCDCAEGFIRKDGACVKMQKPSVQEKGLFEDIQDDEVEVLQQMFFGVVLCALATLAAKGDLVYTSIFMGAVAAMAGYWLSDRGDRLLDNILKGR
;
A
#
# COMPACT_ATOMS: atom_id res chain seq x y z
N MET A 1 -56.96 16.55 -14.26
CA MET A 1 -57.62 16.64 -12.94
C MET A 1 -57.07 15.68 -11.88
N LEU A 2 -56.22 14.70 -12.22
CA LEU A 2 -55.68 13.72 -11.24
C LEU A 2 -54.50 14.27 -10.39
N HIS A 3 -53.71 15.20 -10.91
CA HIS A 3 -52.50 15.73 -10.24
C HIS A 3 -52.80 16.76 -9.13
N ARG A 4 -54.01 17.34 -9.12
CA ARG A 4 -54.45 18.32 -8.11
C ARG A 4 -54.99 17.63 -6.84
N ASN A 5 -55.40 16.36 -6.97
CA ASN A 5 -55.91 15.54 -5.86
C ASN A 5 -54.78 14.91 -5.02
N LEU A 6 -53.60 14.68 -5.59
CA LEU A 6 -52.44 14.14 -4.87
C LEU A 6 -51.80 15.17 -3.92
N LEU A 7 -51.75 16.44 -4.33
CA LEU A 7 -51.26 17.54 -3.47
C LEU A 7 -52.23 17.86 -2.33
N GLN A 8 -53.54 17.76 -2.56
CA GLN A 8 -54.55 17.89 -1.51
C GLN A 8 -54.56 16.71 -0.53
N ALA A 9 -54.28 15.48 -1.00
CA ALA A 9 -54.12 14.32 -0.14
C ALA A 9 -52.85 14.38 0.73
N ALA A 10 -51.73 14.91 0.20
CA ALA A 10 -50.50 15.13 0.96
C ALA A 10 -50.67 16.24 2.02
N TRP A 11 -51.44 17.29 1.72
CA TRP A 11 -51.80 18.34 2.69
C TRP A 11 -52.73 17.85 3.80
N LEU A 12 -53.69 16.97 3.48
CA LEU A 12 -54.57 16.33 4.47
C LEU A 12 -53.83 15.30 5.35
N CYS A 13 -52.81 14.62 4.82
CA CYS A 13 -51.92 13.77 5.63
C CYS A 13 -51.00 14.58 6.57
N CYS A 14 -50.60 15.80 6.20
CA CYS A 14 -49.77 16.64 7.07
C CYS A 14 -50.56 17.29 8.22
N LEU A 15 -51.88 17.46 8.10
CA LEU A 15 -52.75 17.98 9.16
C LEU A 15 -53.14 16.94 10.22
N LEU A 16 -52.86 15.66 9.95
CA LEU A 16 -53.03 14.55 10.88
C LEU A 16 -51.67 13.92 11.20
N ALA A 17 -50.66 14.74 11.46
CA ALA A 17 -49.56 14.30 12.31
C ALA A 17 -50.14 14.06 13.71
N VAL A 18 -50.77 12.89 13.89
CA VAL A 18 -51.07 12.36 15.21
C VAL A 18 -49.72 12.26 15.90
N GLN A 19 -49.43 13.19 16.82
CA GLN A 19 -48.34 12.99 17.75
C GLN A 19 -48.54 11.59 18.35
N MET A 20 -47.63 10.66 18.03
CA MET A 20 -47.59 9.36 18.68
C MET A 20 -47.19 9.61 20.13
N HIS A 21 -48.19 9.81 20.98
CA HIS A 21 -48.06 9.94 22.42
C HIS A 21 -47.84 8.54 23.01
N SER A 22 -46.64 8.02 22.81
CA SER A 22 -46.16 6.79 23.42
C SER A 22 -45.36 7.08 24.68
N CYS A 23 -45.37 6.11 25.60
CA CYS A 23 -44.48 6.12 26.75
C CYS A 23 -43.02 6.28 26.28
N PRO A 24 -42.19 7.09 26.94
CA PRO A 24 -40.75 7.11 26.68
C PRO A 24 -40.15 5.70 26.81
N ASP A 25 -39.21 5.34 25.93
CA ASP A 25 -38.66 3.97 25.88
C ASP A 25 -37.95 3.57 27.17
N ASN A 26 -37.35 4.54 27.87
CA ASN A 26 -36.71 4.36 29.17
C ASN A 26 -37.70 4.26 30.35
N CYS A 27 -38.99 4.47 30.11
CA CYS A 27 -40.04 4.42 31.10
C CYS A 27 -40.74 3.04 31.08
N SER A 28 -40.97 2.48 32.26
CA SER A 28 -41.73 1.23 32.42
C SER A 28 -43.21 1.48 32.70
N LYS A 29 -43.52 2.61 33.36
CA LYS A 29 -44.89 3.02 33.67
C LYS A 29 -45.03 4.53 33.58
N CYS A 30 -45.82 4.99 32.62
CA CYS A 30 -46.12 6.40 32.36
C CYS A 30 -47.54 6.77 32.82
N SER A 31 -47.77 8.05 32.98
CA SER A 31 -49.00 8.69 33.42
C SER A 31 -49.14 10.05 32.72
N GLY A 32 -50.26 10.74 32.95
CA GLY A 32 -50.56 12.02 32.29
C GLY A 32 -51.43 11.87 31.03
N PRO A 33 -52.00 12.98 30.54
CA PRO A 33 -52.90 12.98 29.38
C PRO A 33 -52.21 12.57 28.08
N GLU A 34 -50.90 12.82 27.97
CA GLU A 34 -50.06 12.51 26.81
C GLU A 34 -49.10 11.34 27.04
N LYS A 35 -49.20 10.64 28.19
CA LYS A 35 -48.26 9.56 28.62
C LYS A 35 -46.79 10.00 28.67
N ASP A 36 -46.56 11.28 28.88
CA ASP A 36 -45.27 11.97 28.92
C ASP A 36 -44.60 11.90 30.30
N GLN A 37 -45.40 11.75 31.37
CA GLN A 37 -44.90 11.72 32.74
C GLN A 37 -44.55 10.29 33.16
N CYS A 38 -43.28 10.01 33.41
CA CYS A 38 -42.86 8.72 33.90
C CYS A 38 -43.07 8.60 35.42
N GLY A 39 -43.72 7.52 35.86
CA GLY A 39 -43.87 7.16 37.27
C GLY A 39 -42.91 6.07 37.73
N LYS A 40 -42.36 5.27 36.81
CA LYS A 40 -41.33 4.25 37.11
C LYS A 40 -40.40 4.03 35.93
N CYS A 41 -39.10 4.21 36.14
CA CYS A 41 -38.07 3.99 35.13
C CYS A 41 -37.72 2.51 34.97
N ARG A 42 -37.17 2.16 33.80
CA ARG A 42 -36.53 0.85 33.56
C ARG A 42 -35.19 0.77 34.31
N ALA A 43 -34.61 -0.43 34.40
CA ALA A 43 -33.27 -0.61 34.97
C ALA A 43 -32.23 0.21 34.18
N GLY A 44 -31.24 0.78 34.86
CA GLY A 44 -30.26 1.70 34.27
C GLY A 44 -30.70 3.17 34.23
N TRP A 45 -31.89 3.49 34.73
CA TRP A 45 -32.43 4.86 34.71
C TRP A 45 -32.95 5.29 36.08
N THR A 46 -32.74 6.55 36.43
CA THR A 46 -33.24 7.17 37.67
C THR A 46 -34.35 8.17 37.38
N LEU A 47 -35.33 8.26 38.29
CA LEU A 47 -36.48 9.15 38.12
C LEU A 47 -36.15 10.55 38.65
N HIS A 48 -36.14 11.54 37.75
CA HIS A 48 -35.96 12.94 38.09
C HIS A 48 -37.07 13.78 37.47
N LYS A 49 -37.92 14.41 38.30
CA LYS A 49 -39.03 15.28 37.87
C LYS A 49 -39.93 14.64 36.81
N ASN A 50 -40.41 13.42 37.06
CA ASN A 50 -41.23 12.62 36.14
C ASN A 50 -40.56 12.28 34.79
N VAL A 51 -39.24 12.43 34.68
CA VAL A 51 -38.45 12.03 33.52
C VAL A 51 -37.42 11.00 33.97
N CYS A 52 -37.17 9.99 33.15
CA CYS A 52 -36.10 9.04 33.39
C CYS A 52 -34.79 9.59 32.81
N VAL A 53 -33.82 9.76 33.69
CA VAL A 53 -32.46 10.16 33.34
C VAL A 53 -31.56 8.94 33.47
N ASP A 54 -30.68 8.78 32.50
CA ASP A 54 -29.71 7.70 32.48
C ASP A 54 -28.82 7.73 33.73
N ILE A 55 -28.47 6.56 34.28
CA ILE A 55 -27.57 6.45 35.41
C ILE A 55 -26.16 6.30 34.85
N ASP A 56 -25.28 7.26 35.13
CA ASP A 56 -23.86 7.13 34.78
C ASP A 56 -23.19 6.11 35.72
N GLU A 57 -23.20 4.82 35.36
CA GLU A 57 -22.58 3.80 36.21
C GLU A 57 -21.06 3.98 36.33
N CYS A 58 -20.42 4.56 35.31
CA CYS A 58 -18.98 4.84 35.28
C CYS A 58 -18.55 5.92 36.27
N GLY A 59 -19.45 6.85 36.62
CA GLY A 59 -19.27 7.83 37.69
C GLY A 59 -19.52 7.29 39.10
N THR A 60 -19.93 6.03 39.23
CA THR A 60 -20.31 5.40 40.51
C THR A 60 -19.48 4.14 40.78
N GLU A 61 -19.73 3.47 41.91
CA GLU A 61 -19.08 2.18 42.21
C GLU A 61 -19.65 1.00 41.41
N LEU A 62 -20.68 1.22 40.57
CA LEU A 62 -21.34 0.19 39.77
C LEU A 62 -20.58 -0.14 38.48
N GLY A 63 -19.89 0.84 37.87
CA GLY A 63 -19.13 0.69 36.62
C GLY A 63 -17.77 -0.02 36.75
N LYS A 64 -17.74 -1.18 37.42
CA LYS A 64 -16.50 -1.97 37.61
C LYS A 64 -16.20 -2.81 36.38
N CYS A 65 -15.17 -2.40 35.64
CA CYS A 65 -14.68 -3.10 34.46
C CYS A 65 -13.46 -3.99 34.74
N PRO A 66 -13.19 -5.02 33.92
CA PRO A 66 -12.02 -5.88 34.05
C PRO A 66 -10.70 -5.12 33.86
N SER A 67 -9.59 -5.73 34.24
CA SER A 67 -8.25 -5.16 34.05
C SER A 67 -7.98 -4.79 32.59
N ASN A 68 -7.31 -3.64 32.37
CA ASN A 68 -7.00 -3.09 31.04
C ASN A 68 -8.22 -2.69 30.18
N SER A 69 -9.34 -2.37 30.83
CA SER A 69 -10.51 -1.78 30.18
C SER A 69 -10.97 -0.53 30.92
N TYR A 70 -11.71 0.33 30.24
CA TYR A 70 -12.38 1.49 30.83
C TYR A 70 -13.89 1.36 30.71
N CYS A 71 -14.60 2.00 31.64
CA CYS A 71 -16.04 2.07 31.61
C CYS A 71 -16.48 3.16 30.63
N PHE A 72 -17.40 2.81 29.74
CA PHE A 72 -18.06 3.71 28.81
C PHE A 72 -19.58 3.70 29.08
N ASN A 73 -20.12 4.83 29.50
CA ASN A 73 -21.54 4.96 29.80
C ASN A 73 -22.38 4.91 28.52
N THR A 74 -23.42 4.09 28.48
CA THR A 74 -24.37 3.96 27.36
C THR A 74 -25.77 4.28 27.84
N GLU A 75 -26.72 4.55 26.93
CA GLU A 75 -28.09 4.84 27.39
C GLU A 75 -28.75 3.58 27.98
N GLY A 76 -29.02 3.62 29.29
CA GLY A 76 -29.65 2.58 30.07
C GLY A 76 -28.71 1.47 30.57
N SER A 77 -27.39 1.61 30.39
CA SER A 77 -26.38 0.64 30.83
C SER A 77 -24.98 1.25 30.71
N PHE A 78 -23.95 0.45 30.95
CA PHE A 78 -22.57 0.75 30.57
C PHE A 78 -21.95 -0.40 29.78
N GLU A 79 -20.86 -0.10 29.09
CA GLU A 79 -20.00 -1.06 28.41
C GLU A 79 -18.57 -0.93 28.92
N CYS A 80 -17.85 -2.05 29.03
CA CYS A 80 -16.42 -2.04 29.26
C CYS A 80 -15.70 -2.16 27.91
N ARG A 81 -14.83 -1.19 27.62
CA ARG A 81 -14.07 -1.12 26.38
C ARG A 81 -12.58 -1.19 26.64
N ASP A 82 -11.83 -1.77 25.72
CA ASP A 82 -10.39 -1.92 25.88
C ASP A 82 -9.67 -0.57 25.85
N CYS A 83 -8.60 -0.48 26.65
CA CYS A 83 -7.70 0.66 26.59
C CYS A 83 -6.97 0.73 25.25
N ASP A 84 -6.37 1.89 24.97
CA ASP A 84 -5.47 2.04 23.82
C ASP A 84 -4.31 1.01 23.89
N PRO A 85 -3.91 0.36 22.77
CA PRO A 85 -2.79 -0.58 22.76
C PRO A 85 -1.47 -0.01 23.29
N ALA A 86 -1.29 1.31 23.19
CA ALA A 86 -0.14 2.02 23.76
C ALA A 86 -0.15 2.06 25.31
N CYS A 87 -1.28 1.71 25.95
CA CYS A 87 -1.44 1.73 27.40
C CYS A 87 -1.32 0.32 28.02
N VAL A 88 -0.63 0.25 29.17
CA VAL A 88 -0.78 -0.83 30.15
C VAL A 88 -1.74 -0.33 31.24
N GLY A 89 -3.03 -0.38 30.91
CA GLY A 89 -4.12 0.14 31.72
C GLY A 89 -4.40 1.63 31.49
N CYS A 90 -5.68 1.98 31.49
CA CYS A 90 -6.20 3.34 31.32
C CYS A 90 -7.02 3.77 32.54
N MET A 91 -7.29 5.07 32.66
CA MET A 91 -7.98 5.69 33.80
C MET A 91 -9.08 6.65 33.32
N GLY A 92 -10.20 6.67 34.06
CA GLY A 92 -11.38 7.46 33.72
C GLY A 92 -12.22 6.81 32.61
N GLY A 93 -13.05 7.59 31.93
CA GLY A 93 -13.99 7.11 30.91
C GLY A 93 -13.46 7.12 29.47
N GLY A 94 -12.15 7.05 29.24
CA GLY A 94 -11.59 7.10 27.88
C GLY A 94 -10.33 6.25 27.65
N PRO A 95 -10.09 5.81 26.40
CA PRO A 95 -9.02 4.86 26.08
C PRO A 95 -7.62 5.47 26.15
N ALA A 96 -7.49 6.77 25.87
CA ALA A 96 -6.21 7.45 25.69
C ALA A 96 -5.55 7.96 26.99
N ARG A 97 -6.22 7.84 28.14
CA ARG A 97 -5.67 8.27 29.44
C ARG A 97 -4.97 7.10 30.11
N CYS A 98 -3.72 6.86 29.74
CA CYS A 98 -2.94 5.73 30.23
C CYS A 98 -2.49 5.93 31.69
N ARG A 99 -2.49 4.86 32.47
CA ARG A 99 -1.79 4.78 33.77
C ARG A 99 -0.30 4.53 33.59
N LYS A 100 0.04 3.67 32.62
CA LYS A 100 1.40 3.32 32.26
C LYS A 100 1.46 3.06 30.74
N CYS A 101 2.58 3.36 30.11
CA CYS A 101 2.79 3.05 28.70
C CYS A 101 3.31 1.63 28.49
N ALA A 102 2.92 1.04 27.37
CA ALA A 102 3.54 -0.15 26.83
C ALA A 102 4.99 0.14 26.41
N SER A 103 5.77 -0.92 26.22
CA SER A 103 7.14 -0.80 25.68
C SER A 103 7.11 -0.14 24.30
N GLY A 104 8.11 0.71 24.00
CA GLY A 104 8.13 1.51 22.77
C GLY A 104 7.33 2.82 22.82
N TYR A 105 6.68 3.12 23.95
CA TYR A 105 5.93 4.37 24.12
C TYR A 105 6.44 5.17 25.34
N ARG A 106 6.36 6.49 25.24
CA ARG A 106 6.67 7.41 26.35
C ARG A 106 5.42 8.12 26.85
N LEU A 107 5.35 8.30 28.17
CA LEU A 107 4.25 9.02 28.80
C LEU A 107 4.48 10.53 28.67
N ILE A 108 3.54 11.22 28.01
CA ILE A 108 3.49 12.69 27.94
C ILE A 108 2.14 13.14 28.51
N GLY A 109 2.19 13.74 29.70
CA GLY A 109 1.00 14.03 30.49
C GLY A 109 0.31 12.74 30.93
N SER A 110 -0.83 12.42 30.31
CA SER A 110 -1.57 11.16 30.53
C SER A 110 -1.77 10.36 29.25
N LYS A 111 -1.04 10.68 28.17
CA LYS A 111 -1.10 9.95 26.89
C LYS A 111 0.23 9.26 26.64
N CYS A 112 0.19 8.09 26.04
CA CYS A 112 1.38 7.40 25.57
C CYS A 112 1.59 7.75 24.11
N LEU A 113 2.74 8.36 23.82
CA LEU A 113 3.16 8.63 22.45
C LEU A 113 4.25 7.66 22.07
N ASP A 114 4.18 7.20 20.84
CA ASP A 114 5.19 6.35 20.24
C ASP A 114 6.57 7.00 20.33
N VAL A 115 7.58 6.20 20.68
CA VAL A 115 8.97 6.63 20.70
C VAL A 115 9.52 6.41 19.30
N ASP A 116 9.89 7.48 18.61
CA ASP A 116 10.55 7.34 17.31
C ASP A 116 12.01 6.94 17.54
N GLU A 117 12.29 5.63 17.51
CA GLU A 117 13.66 5.16 17.64
C GLU A 117 14.52 5.55 16.43
N CYS A 118 13.93 5.68 15.23
CA CYS A 118 14.64 6.03 14.01
C CYS A 118 15.16 7.48 13.98
N SER A 119 14.64 8.36 14.84
CA SER A 119 15.18 9.70 15.04
C SER A 119 16.64 9.68 15.51
N ASP A 120 17.08 8.61 16.21
CA ASP A 120 18.48 8.36 16.54
C ASP A 120 19.00 7.11 15.81
N ARG A 121 19.46 7.31 14.57
CA ARG A 121 19.92 6.23 13.69
C ARG A 121 21.03 5.36 14.30
N VAL A 122 21.83 5.90 15.22
CA VAL A 122 22.95 5.17 15.83
C VAL A 122 22.45 4.13 16.83
N LEU A 123 21.29 4.38 17.45
CA LEU A 123 20.67 3.48 18.41
C LEU A 123 19.65 2.53 17.77
N ALA A 124 19.03 2.93 16.66
CA ALA A 124 17.97 2.15 16.02
C ALA A 124 18.49 0.94 15.25
N CYS A 125 19.31 1.14 14.22
CA CYS A 125 19.79 0.05 13.36
C CYS A 125 21.30 -0.08 13.46
N LEU A 126 21.79 -1.30 13.67
CA LEU A 126 23.22 -1.58 13.84
C LEU A 126 23.97 -1.63 12.50
N GLY A 127 23.28 -1.92 11.39
CA GLY A 127 23.87 -2.04 10.06
C GLY A 127 23.96 -0.71 9.31
N LEU A 128 25.09 -0.46 8.63
CA LEU A 128 25.32 0.73 7.81
C LEU A 128 24.43 0.80 6.56
N ASP A 129 24.04 -0.36 6.01
CA ASP A 129 23.20 -0.48 4.81
C ASP A 129 21.74 -0.83 5.17
N GLU A 130 21.29 -0.37 6.35
CA GLU A 130 19.92 -0.57 6.84
C GLU A 130 19.12 0.75 6.82
N ILE A 131 17.85 0.64 6.45
CA ILE A 131 16.87 1.70 6.50
C ILE A 131 15.96 1.44 7.69
N CYS A 132 16.01 2.35 8.67
CA CYS A 132 15.10 2.34 9.80
C CYS A 132 13.72 2.85 9.37
N THR A 133 12.67 2.11 9.70
CA THR A 133 11.28 2.57 9.60
C THR A 133 10.63 2.48 10.96
N ASN A 134 10.18 3.62 11.48
CA ASN A 134 9.44 3.68 12.74
C ASN A 134 8.05 3.06 12.56
N THR A 135 7.60 2.28 13.53
CA THR A 135 6.28 1.64 13.56
C THR A 135 5.62 1.92 14.91
N GLU A 136 4.33 1.67 15.05
CA GLU A 136 3.66 1.94 16.33
C GLU A 136 4.15 0.95 17.41
N GLY A 137 4.83 1.45 18.43
CA GLY A 137 5.38 0.73 19.58
C GLY A 137 6.71 0.01 19.32
N SER A 138 7.33 0.22 18.17
CA SER A 138 8.59 -0.42 17.78
C SER A 138 9.17 0.23 16.52
N PHE A 139 10.35 -0.19 16.10
CA PHE A 139 10.90 0.12 14.79
C PHE A 139 11.26 -1.17 14.04
N ARG A 140 11.50 -1.05 12.73
CA ARG A 140 12.08 -2.14 11.92
C ARG A 140 13.25 -1.63 11.08
N CYS A 141 14.22 -2.51 10.85
CA CYS A 141 15.39 -2.23 10.03
C CYS A 141 15.38 -3.12 8.78
N ASP A 142 15.13 -2.51 7.62
CA ASP A 142 15.11 -3.19 6.33
C ASP A 142 16.42 -2.92 5.58
N CYS A 143 16.88 -3.85 4.75
CA CYS A 143 18.07 -3.58 3.94
C CYS A 143 17.78 -2.51 2.88
N ALA A 144 18.75 -1.64 2.62
CA ALA A 144 18.65 -0.64 1.56
C ALA A 144 18.41 -1.29 0.19
N GLU A 145 17.91 -0.50 -0.77
CA GLU A 145 17.63 -0.99 -2.11
C GLU A 145 18.87 -1.63 -2.75
N GLY A 146 18.70 -2.84 -3.29
CA GLY A 146 19.81 -3.60 -3.85
C GLY A 146 20.68 -4.31 -2.81
N PHE A 147 20.23 -4.44 -1.56
CA PHE A 147 20.83 -5.29 -0.52
C PHE A 147 19.83 -6.34 -0.03
N ILE A 148 20.34 -7.51 0.36
CA ILE A 148 19.56 -8.60 0.96
C ILE A 148 20.16 -8.99 2.31
N ARG A 149 19.30 -9.39 3.24
CA ARG A 149 19.74 -9.84 4.56
C ARG A 149 20.32 -11.26 4.45
N LYS A 150 21.62 -11.41 4.72
CA LYS A 150 22.32 -12.69 4.85
C LYS A 150 23.15 -12.70 6.14
N ASP A 151 23.01 -13.77 6.92
CA ASP A 151 23.75 -13.97 8.19
C ASP A 151 23.67 -12.78 9.16
N GLY A 152 22.51 -12.12 9.20
CA GLY A 152 22.27 -10.96 10.07
C GLY A 152 22.77 -9.62 9.51
N ALA A 153 23.49 -9.61 8.38
CA ALA A 153 23.99 -8.41 7.73
C ALA A 153 23.30 -8.15 6.37
N CYS A 154 23.21 -6.89 5.98
CA CYS A 154 22.77 -6.52 4.63
C CYS A 154 23.96 -6.65 3.67
N VAL A 155 23.86 -7.54 2.69
CA VAL A 155 24.86 -7.72 1.65
C VAL A 155 24.29 -7.28 0.32
N LYS A 156 25.10 -6.60 -0.50
CA LYS A 156 24.67 -6.15 -1.82
C LYS A 156 24.17 -7.34 -2.63
N MET A 157 22.98 -7.22 -3.21
CA MET A 157 22.51 -8.09 -4.26
C MET A 157 23.49 -7.97 -5.41
N GLN A 158 24.32 -8.99 -5.58
CA GLN A 158 24.90 -9.23 -6.88
C GLN A 158 23.70 -9.57 -7.76
N LYS A 159 23.21 -8.57 -8.52
CA LYS A 159 22.41 -8.88 -9.70
C LYS A 159 23.20 -9.97 -10.43
N PRO A 160 22.58 -11.10 -10.83
CA PRO A 160 23.26 -11.93 -11.82
C PRO A 160 23.69 -10.96 -12.91
N SER A 161 24.93 -11.09 -13.37
CA SER A 161 25.44 -10.35 -14.52
C SER A 161 24.60 -10.73 -15.74
N VAL A 162 23.36 -10.26 -15.77
CA VAL A 162 22.71 -9.90 -17.01
C VAL A 162 23.63 -8.81 -17.46
N GLN A 163 24.52 -9.15 -18.39
CA GLN A 163 25.12 -8.17 -19.27
C GLN A 163 24.01 -7.16 -19.53
N GLU A 164 24.20 -5.90 -19.15
CA GLU A 164 23.54 -4.85 -19.90
C GLU A 164 24.10 -4.99 -21.31
N LYS A 165 23.58 -5.99 -22.03
CA LYS A 165 23.63 -6.03 -23.46
C LYS A 165 22.94 -4.75 -23.81
N GLY A 166 23.73 -3.76 -24.23
CA GLY A 166 23.19 -2.57 -24.85
C GLY A 166 22.18 -3.03 -25.89
N LEU A 167 21.26 -2.14 -26.25
CA LEU A 167 20.17 -2.29 -27.21
C LEU A 167 20.57 -2.85 -28.62
N PHE A 168 21.81 -3.32 -28.80
CA PHE A 168 22.41 -3.86 -30.01
C PHE A 168 23.07 -5.25 -29.85
N GLU A 169 23.04 -5.90 -28.67
CA GLU A 169 23.70 -7.20 -28.46
C GLU A 169 22.77 -8.44 -28.57
N ASP A 170 21.53 -8.24 -29.05
CA ASP A 170 20.62 -9.31 -29.46
C ASP A 170 20.28 -9.20 -30.96
N ILE A 171 21.30 -9.02 -31.79
CA ILE A 171 21.22 -9.47 -33.17
C ILE A 171 22.00 -10.78 -33.21
N GLN A 172 21.29 -11.90 -33.21
CA GLN A 172 21.92 -13.21 -33.32
C GLN A 172 22.54 -13.33 -34.72
N ASP A 173 23.77 -13.87 -34.80
CA ASP A 173 24.58 -13.95 -36.03
C ASP A 173 23.86 -14.67 -37.19
N ASP A 174 22.86 -15.50 -36.89
CA ASP A 174 22.01 -16.21 -37.83
C ASP A 174 20.94 -15.31 -38.51
N GLU A 175 20.42 -14.28 -37.85
CA GLU A 175 19.53 -13.30 -38.50
C GLU A 175 20.29 -12.38 -39.45
N VAL A 176 21.56 -12.04 -39.13
CA VAL A 176 22.44 -11.25 -40.00
C VAL A 176 22.80 -12.00 -41.27
N GLU A 177 23.08 -13.31 -41.17
CA GLU A 177 23.41 -14.13 -42.33
C GLU A 177 22.22 -14.22 -43.31
N VAL A 178 20.99 -14.34 -42.80
CA VAL A 178 19.77 -14.34 -43.63
C VAL A 178 19.54 -12.97 -44.30
N LEU A 179 19.69 -11.86 -43.56
CA LEU A 179 19.55 -10.52 -44.12
C LEU A 179 20.62 -10.21 -45.18
N GLN A 180 21.85 -10.67 -44.94
CA GLN A 180 22.98 -10.53 -45.85
C GLN A 180 22.77 -11.36 -47.13
N GLN A 181 22.22 -12.58 -47.02
CA GLN A 181 21.85 -13.40 -48.18
C GLN A 181 20.73 -12.74 -49.02
N MET A 182 19.75 -12.10 -48.37
CA MET A 182 18.71 -11.33 -49.08
C MET A 182 19.30 -10.11 -49.81
N PHE A 183 20.22 -9.39 -49.18
CA PHE A 183 20.87 -8.23 -49.79
C PHE A 183 21.75 -8.62 -51.01
N PHE A 184 22.54 -9.69 -50.90
CA PHE A 184 23.31 -10.20 -52.04
C PHE A 184 22.42 -10.65 -53.19
N GLY A 185 21.25 -11.25 -52.92
CA GLY A 185 20.28 -11.60 -53.94
C GLY A 185 19.74 -10.38 -54.72
N VAL A 186 19.39 -9.30 -54.01
CA VAL A 186 18.92 -8.05 -54.64
C VAL A 186 20.04 -7.39 -55.45
N VAL A 187 21.26 -7.35 -54.92
CA VAL A 187 22.43 -6.79 -55.61
C VAL A 187 22.76 -7.60 -56.86
N LEU A 188 22.76 -8.93 -56.81
CA LEU A 188 23.01 -9.77 -57.99
C LEU A 188 21.94 -9.60 -59.07
N CYS A 189 20.67 -9.47 -58.69
CA CYS A 189 19.59 -9.14 -59.63
C CYS A 189 19.82 -7.76 -60.27
N ALA A 190 20.15 -6.74 -59.49
CA ALA A 190 20.45 -5.40 -60.00
C ALA A 190 21.65 -5.43 -60.96
N LEU A 191 22.72 -6.15 -60.60
CA LEU A 191 23.92 -6.32 -61.44
C LEU A 191 23.62 -7.05 -62.76
N ALA A 192 22.76 -8.07 -62.76
CA ALA A 192 22.32 -8.75 -63.98
C ALA A 192 21.55 -7.79 -64.91
N THR A 193 20.71 -6.92 -64.35
CA THR A 193 19.96 -5.91 -65.14
C THR A 193 20.86 -4.79 -65.67
N LEU A 194 21.90 -4.41 -64.93
CA LEU A 194 22.90 -3.42 -65.36
C LEU A 194 23.86 -3.99 -66.41
N ALA A 195 24.30 -5.25 -66.26
CA ALA A 195 25.12 -5.94 -67.26
C ALA A 195 24.36 -6.12 -68.59
N ALA A 196 23.06 -6.40 -68.54
CA ALA A 196 22.20 -6.45 -69.73
C ALA A 196 22.06 -5.08 -70.43
N LYS A 197 22.34 -3.97 -69.72
CA LYS A 197 22.31 -2.60 -70.27
C LYS A 197 23.67 -2.12 -70.81
N GLY A 198 24.77 -2.84 -70.56
CA GLY A 198 26.08 -2.62 -71.20
C GLY A 198 27.02 -1.60 -70.52
N ASP A 199 26.77 -1.18 -69.28
CA ASP A 199 27.62 -0.18 -68.60
C ASP A 199 28.82 -0.83 -67.85
N LEU A 200 29.94 -0.97 -68.57
CA LEU A 200 31.18 -1.64 -68.12
C LEU A 200 31.95 -0.94 -66.97
N VAL A 201 31.67 0.33 -66.68
CA VAL A 201 32.37 1.08 -65.62
C VAL A 201 31.87 0.67 -64.23
N TYR A 202 30.57 0.49 -64.07
CA TYR A 202 29.96 0.12 -62.78
C TYR A 202 30.33 -1.31 -62.35
N THR A 203 30.48 -2.24 -63.29
CA THR A 203 30.86 -3.62 -62.96
C THR A 203 32.27 -3.73 -62.38
N SER A 204 33.22 -2.90 -62.84
CA SER A 204 34.61 -2.89 -62.34
C SER A 204 34.76 -2.34 -60.92
N ILE A 205 34.04 -1.25 -60.60
CA ILE A 205 34.04 -0.63 -59.27
C ILE A 205 33.43 -1.58 -58.24
N PHE A 206 32.35 -2.29 -58.61
CA PHE A 206 31.71 -3.26 -57.74
C PHE A 206 32.55 -4.53 -57.53
N MET A 207 33.22 -5.06 -58.57
CA MET A 207 34.16 -6.18 -58.39
C MET A 207 35.31 -5.81 -57.44
N GLY A 208 35.79 -4.56 -57.51
CA GLY A 208 36.76 -4.03 -56.56
C GLY A 208 36.22 -3.99 -55.12
N ALA A 209 34.98 -3.55 -54.92
CA ALA A 209 34.35 -3.52 -53.60
C ALA A 209 34.11 -4.92 -53.02
N VAL A 210 33.65 -5.88 -53.84
CA VAL A 210 33.45 -7.28 -53.43
C VAL A 210 34.78 -7.95 -53.11
N ALA A 211 35.84 -7.72 -53.89
CA ALA A 211 37.17 -8.23 -53.61
C ALA A 211 37.75 -7.63 -52.31
N ALA A 212 37.54 -6.33 -52.06
CA ALA A 212 37.98 -5.67 -50.84
C ALA A 212 37.23 -6.20 -49.61
N MET A 213 35.92 -6.42 -49.72
CA MET A 213 35.12 -7.03 -48.65
C MET A 213 35.53 -8.48 -48.39
N ALA A 214 35.76 -9.29 -49.42
CA ALA A 214 36.24 -10.66 -49.27
C ALA A 214 37.64 -10.70 -48.63
N GLY A 215 38.53 -9.78 -49.01
CA GLY A 215 39.85 -9.63 -48.40
C GLY A 215 39.77 -9.26 -46.91
N TYR A 216 38.90 -8.31 -46.56
CA TYR A 216 38.66 -7.93 -45.16
C TYR A 216 38.10 -9.10 -44.33
N TRP A 217 37.16 -9.85 -44.88
CA TRP A 217 36.53 -11.00 -44.22
C TRP A 217 37.49 -12.17 -44.02
N LEU A 218 38.36 -12.45 -45.00
CA LEU A 218 39.41 -13.47 -44.87
C LEU A 218 40.49 -13.06 -43.87
N SER A 219 40.81 -11.76 -43.77
CA SER A 219 41.74 -11.23 -42.78
C SER A 219 41.20 -11.37 -41.35
N ASP A 220 39.95 -10.96 -41.11
CA ASP A 220 39.31 -11.05 -39.78
C ASP A 220 39.18 -12.51 -39.30
N ARG A 221 38.86 -13.44 -40.22
CA ARG A 221 38.79 -14.87 -39.91
C ARG A 221 40.18 -15.50 -39.71
N GLY A 222 41.21 -14.99 -40.38
CA GLY A 222 42.60 -15.40 -40.22
C GLY A 222 43.18 -15.00 -38.86
N ASP A 223 42.91 -13.78 -38.41
CA ASP A 223 43.35 -13.28 -37.11
C ASP A 223 42.68 -14.03 -35.96
N ARG A 224 41.39 -14.37 -36.08
CA ARG A 224 40.67 -15.22 -35.09
C ARG A 224 41.21 -16.65 -35.04
N LEU A 225 41.65 -17.22 -36.17
CA LEU A 225 42.25 -18.56 -36.21
C LEU A 225 43.66 -18.57 -35.60
N LEU A 226 44.47 -17.55 -35.86
CA LEU A 226 45.79 -17.38 -35.26
C LEU A 226 45.70 -17.17 -33.74
N ASP A 227 44.75 -16.37 -33.27
CA ASP A 227 44.58 -16.10 -31.84
C ASP A 227 44.12 -17.36 -31.08
N ASN A 228 43.26 -18.20 -31.68
CA ASN A 228 42.85 -19.50 -31.11
C ASN A 228 43.97 -20.56 -31.12
N ILE A 229 44.89 -20.50 -32.08
CA ILE A 229 46.06 -21.42 -32.15
C ILE A 229 47.16 -20.97 -31.17
N LEU A 230 47.38 -19.66 -31.02
CA LEU A 230 48.34 -19.10 -30.06
C LEU A 230 47.88 -19.24 -28.61
N LYS A 231 46.57 -19.26 -28.35
CA LYS A 231 46.05 -19.41 -26.99
C LYS A 231 46.09 -20.82 -26.43
N GLY A 232 46.24 -21.86 -27.26
CA GLY A 232 46.66 -23.22 -26.90
C GLY A 232 46.32 -23.69 -25.47
N ARG A 233 45.09 -23.47 -25.01
CA ARG A 233 44.46 -24.00 -23.79
C ARG A 233 42.98 -23.62 -23.75
#